data_AF-A0A401FW17-F1
#
_entry.id   AF-A0A401FW17-F1
#
_cell.length_a   1.000
_cell.length_b   1.000
_cell.length_c   1.000
_cell.angle_alpha   90.00
_cell.angle_beta   90.00
_cell.angle_gamma   90.00
#
_symmetry.space_group_name_H-M   'P 1'
#
loop_
_entity.id
_entity.type
_entity.pdbx_description
1 polymer ?
#
loop_
_entity_poly.entity_id
_entity_poly.type
_entity_poly.pdbx_seq_one_letter_code
_entity_poly.pdbx_strand_id
1 'polypeptide(L)' 'MATIELTIRDDEGNIILSSHKRIYELNIGKGDSDTIEGAVEQFRHKALKDIHKDLLSNSQEEFVARIKKKDSPATAKHR' A
#
# COMPACT_ATOMS: atom_id res chain seq x y z
N MET A 1 11.84 -13.69 17.02
CA MET A 1 10.84 -13.51 15.94
C MET A 1 11.40 -12.55 14.93
N ALA A 2 11.17 -12.79 13.64
CA ALA A 2 11.56 -11.85 12.60
C ALA A 2 10.37 -10.93 12.25
N THR A 3 10.66 -9.72 11.82
CA THR A 3 9.67 -8.76 11.33
C THR A 3 10.02 -8.31 9.93
N ILE A 4 9.00 -8.06 9.12
CA ILE A 4 9.13 -7.54 7.76
C ILE A 4 8.43 -6.19 7.70
N GLU A 5 9.15 -5.17 7.22
CA GLU A 5 8.60 -3.85 6.96
C GLU A 5 8.50 -3.62 5.45
N LEU A 6 7.34 -3.17 4.97
CA LEU A 6 7.10 -2.89 3.55
C LEU A 6 6.86 -1.41 3.29
N THR A 7 7.68 -0.82 2.43
CA THR A 7 7.45 0.52 1.86
C THR A 7 7.00 0.35 0.40
N ILE A 8 5.92 1.02 0.02
CA ILE A 8 5.46 1.08 -1.38
C ILE A 8 5.69 2.50 -1.89
N ARG A 9 6.19 2.60 -3.12
CA ARG A 9 6.37 3.87 -3.81
C ARG A 9 5.59 3.89 -5.11
N ASP A 10 5.17 5.07 -5.53
CA ASP A 10 4.66 5.30 -6.87
C ASP A 10 5.81 5.35 -7.90
N ASP A 11 5.45 5.60 -9.15
CA ASP A 11 6.34 5.76 -10.29
C ASP A 11 7.23 7.01 -10.21
N GLU A 12 6.84 8.01 -9.43
CA GLU A 12 7.62 9.21 -9.12
C GLU A 12 8.56 9.02 -7.92
N GLY A 13 8.49 7.87 -7.24
CA GLY A 13 9.28 7.53 -6.07
C GLY A 13 8.71 8.04 -4.74
N ASN A 14 7.53 8.66 -4.74
CA ASN A 14 6.83 9.08 -3.53
C ASN A 14 6.29 7.87 -2.77
N ILE A 15 6.30 7.93 -1.44
CA ILE A 15 5.77 6.85 -0.60
C ILE A 15 4.25 6.90 -0.63
N ILE A 16 3.63 5.79 -1.03
CA ILE A 16 2.17 5.63 -0.92
C ILE A 16 1.86 5.36 0.56
N LEU A 17 1.43 6.42 1.24
CA LEU A 17 1.06 6.39 2.65
C LEU A 17 -0.14 5.47 2.83
N SER A 18 0.02 4.47 3.70
CA SER A 18 -1.11 3.71 4.22
C SER A 18 -1.54 4.31 5.55
N SER A 19 -2.82 4.12 5.87
CA SER A 19 -3.37 4.43 7.19
C SER A 19 -2.71 3.63 8.33
N HIS A 20 -2.00 2.55 8.01
CA HIS A 20 -1.32 1.69 8.99
C HIS A 20 0.12 1.39 8.56
N LYS A 21 1.02 1.22 9.54
CA LYS A 21 2.37 0.73 9.27
C LYS A 21 2.32 -0.71 8.79
N ARG A 22 2.94 -1.00 7.65
CA ARG A 22 3.06 -2.36 7.07
C ARG A 22 4.19 -3.13 7.73
N ILE A 23 3.99 -3.47 9.01
CA ILE A 23 4.91 -4.30 9.78
C ILE A 23 4.24 -5.65 9.99
N TYR A 24 4.86 -6.70 9.46
CA TYR A 24 4.38 -8.06 9.54
C TYR A 24 5.30 -8.88 10.43
N GLU A 25 4.73 -9.55 11.42
CA GLU A 25 5.46 -10.53 12.21
C GLU A 25 5.55 -11.85 11.44
N LEU A 26 6.77 -12.37 11.33
CA LEU A 26 7.04 -13.66 10.73
C LEU A 26 7.35 -14.67 11.84
N ASN A 27 6.40 -15.55 12.11
CA ASN A 27 6.58 -16.64 13.06
C ASN A 27 7.09 -17.89 12.32
N ILE A 28 8.41 -18.07 12.33
CA ILE A 28 9.09 -19.21 11.69
C ILE A 28 9.05 -20.50 12.52
N GLY A 29 8.34 -20.54 13.66
CA GLY A 29 8.19 -21.73 14.48
C GLY A 29 9.54 -22.33 14.91
N LYS A 30 9.78 -23.59 14.53
CA LYS A 30 11.02 -24.33 14.84
C LYS A 30 12.18 -23.97 13.90
N GLY A 31 11.92 -23.21 12.83
CA GLY A 31 12.94 -22.84 11.84
C GLY A 31 13.32 -23.97 10.89
N ASP A 32 12.48 -24.99 10.75
CA ASP A 32 12.60 -26.01 9.71
C ASP A 32 11.98 -25.52 8.39
N SER A 33 12.27 -26.22 7.28
CA SER A 33 11.84 -25.80 5.95
C SER A 33 10.32 -25.58 5.85
N ASP A 34 9.53 -26.52 6.39
CA ASP A 34 8.07 -26.50 6.30
C ASP A 34 7.48 -25.33 7.09
N THR A 35 8.00 -25.07 8.30
CA THR A 35 7.56 -23.95 9.13
C THR A 35 7.96 -22.59 8.55
N ILE A 36 9.13 -22.50 7.92
CA ILE A 36 9.56 -21.30 7.20
C ILE A 36 8.66 -21.04 5.99
N GLU A 37 8.42 -22.06 5.16
CA GLU A 37 7.56 -21.94 3.97
C GLU A 37 6.14 -21.50 4.36
N GLY A 38 5.56 -22.16 5.37
CA GLY A 38 4.24 -21.78 5.88
C GLY A 38 4.18 -20.35 6.40
N ALA A 39 5.22 -19.89 7.10
CA ALA A 39 5.29 -18.52 7.61
C ALA A 39 5.37 -17.49 6.47
N VAL A 40 6.22 -17.76 5.47
CA VAL A 40 6.37 -16.90 4.29
C VAL A 40 5.08 -16.83 3.48
N GLU A 41 4.39 -17.95 3.32
CA GLU A 41 3.12 -17.99 2.58
C GLU A 41 2.01 -17.21 3.29
N GLN A 42 1.92 -17.32 4.61
CA GLN A 42 1.00 -16.50 5.40
C GLN A 42 1.32 -15.01 5.32
N PHE A 43 2.60 -14.65 5.37
CA PHE A 43 3.05 -13.27 5.16
C PHE A 43 2.61 -12.78 3.78
N ARG A 44 2.88 -13.54 2.72
CA ARG A 44 2.49 -13.20 1.34
C ARG A 44 1.01 -12.90 1.23
N HIS A 45 0.16 -13.78 1.76
CA HIS A 45 -1.29 -13.60 1.67
C HIS A 45 -1.80 -12.35 2.41
N LYS A 46 -1.23 -12.06 3.59
CA LYS A 46 -1.58 -10.86 4.37
C LYS A 46 -1.09 -9.59 3.65
N ALA A 47 0.19 -9.57 3.29
CA ALA A 47 0.82 -8.42 2.64
C ALA A 47 0.12 -8.06 1.33
N LEU A 48 -0.20 -9.04 0.47
CA LEU A 48 -0.86 -8.77 -0.81
C LEU A 48 -2.26 -8.16 -0.65
N LYS A 49 -3.03 -8.59 0.37
CA LYS A 49 -4.35 -8.00 0.64
C LYS A 49 -4.24 -6.54 1.07
N ASP A 50 -3.29 -6.23 1.95
CA ASP A 50 -3.07 -4.86 2.42
C ASP A 50 -2.55 -3.97 1.30
N ILE A 51 -1.57 -4.46 0.52
CA ILE A 51 -1.05 -3.78 -0.68
C ILE A 51 -2.19 -3.45 -1.64
N HIS A 52 -3.04 -4.43 -1.96
CA HIS A 52 -4.16 -4.23 -2.88
C HIS A 52 -5.13 -3.16 -2.36
N LYS A 53 -5.48 -3.23 -1.07
CA LYS A 53 -6.36 -2.24 -0.44
C LYS A 53 -5.78 -0.83 -0.53
N ASP A 54 -4.50 -0.68 -0.18
CA ASP A 54 -3.84 0.63 -0.16
C ASP A 54 -3.71 1.22 -1.57
N LEU A 55 -3.30 0.41 -2.56
CA LEU A 55 -3.19 0.86 -3.95
C LEU A 55 -4.55 1.25 -4.54
N LEU A 56 -5.60 0.49 -4.21
CA LEU A 56 -6.96 0.81 -4.63
C LEU A 56 -7.45 2.12 -4.01
N SER A 57 -7.23 2.31 -2.70
CA SER A 57 -7.58 3.55 -2.01
C SER A 57 -6.83 4.76 -2.59
N ASN A 58 -5.52 4.64 -2.80
CA ASN A 58 -4.72 5.70 -3.40
C ASN A 58 -5.22 6.05 -4.82
N SER A 59 -5.51 5.05 -5.64
CA SER A 59 -6.04 5.25 -7.01
C SER A 59 -7.40 5.96 -7.00
N GLN A 60 -8.28 5.65 -6.05
CA GLN A 60 -9.57 6.30 -5.89
C GLN A 60 -9.43 7.75 -5.45
N GLU A 61 -8.54 8.03 -4.50
CA GLU A 61 -8.25 9.39 -4.03
C GLU A 61 -7.70 10.26 -5.16
N GLU A 62 -6.75 9.75 -5.93
CA GLU A 62 -6.22 10.43 -7.12
C GLU A 62 -7.32 10.70 -8.15
N PHE A 63 -8.17 9.72 -8.41
CA PHE A 63 -9.28 9.88 -9.35
C PHE A 63 -10.23 11.00 -8.89
N VAL A 64 -10.67 11.00 -7.63
CA VAL A 64 -11.54 12.05 -7.08
C VAL A 64 -10.86 13.42 -7.13
N ALA A 65 -9.57 13.50 -6.80
CA ALA A 65 -8.80 14.74 -6.88
C ALA A 65 -8.74 15.29 -8.32
N ARG A 66 -8.52 14.42 -9.32
CA ARG A 66 -8.51 14.79 -10.75
C ARG A 66 -9.88 15.33 -11.19
N ILE A 67 -10.98 14.71 -10.77
CA ILE A 67 -12.34 15.19 -11.10
C ILE A 67 -12.61 16.55 -10.44
N LYS A 68 -12.35 16.72 -9.14
CA LYS A 68 -12.55 18.01 -8.44
C LYS A 68 -11.73 19.15 -9.03
N LYS A 69 -10.50 18.87 -9.48
CA LYS A 69 -9.63 19.86 -10.12
C LYS A 69 -10.16 20.27 -11.51
N LYS A 70 -10.83 19.35 -12.22
CA LYS A 70 -11.46 19.62 -13.52
C LYS A 70 -12.75 20.45 -13.38
N ASP A 71 -13.47 20.30 -12.27
CA ASP A 71 -14.70 21.04 -11.97
C ASP A 71 -14.45 22.41 -11.30
N SER A 72 -13.19 22.74 -10.96
CA SER A 72 -12.83 24.05 -10.41
C SER A 72 -12.57 25.05 -11.55
N PRO A 73 -13.41 26.09 -11.75
CA PRO A 73 -13.26 27.05 -12.83
C PRO A 73 -12.16 28.05 -12.49
N ALA A 74 -10.91 27.69 -12.74
CA ALA A 74 -9.80 28.63 -12.69
C ALA A 74 -9.61 29.34 -14.04
N THR A 75 -10.65 29.99 -14.57
CA THR A 75 -10.55 31.12 -15.52
C THR A 75 -11.90 31.83 -15.65
N ALA A 76 -12.35 32.48 -14.57
CA ALA A 76 -13.26 33.63 -14.66
C ALA A 76 -12.47 34.91 -14.34
N LYS A 77 -11.43 35.17 -15.14
CA LYS A 77 -10.78 36.48 -15.22
C LYS A 77 -10.54 36.79 -16.70
N HIS A 78 -11.59 37.23 -17.37
CA HIS A 78 -11.41 38.09 -18.53
C HIS A 78 -12.59 39.06 -18.67
N ARG A 79 -12.21 40.34 -18.73
CA ARG A 79 -12.93 41.55 -19.15
C ARG A 79 -13.70 42.29 -18.05
#